data_AF-A0AAW7PCH0-F1
#
_entry.id   AF-A0AAW7PCH0-F1
#
_cell.length_a   1.000
_cell.length_b   1.000
_cell.length_c   1.000
_cell.angle_alpha   90.00
_cell.angle_beta   90.00
_cell.angle_gamma   90.00
#
_symmetry.space_group_name_H-M   'P 1'
#
loop_
_entity.id
_entity.type
_entity.pdbx_description
1 polymer ?
#
loop_
_entity_poly.entity_id
_entity_poly.type
_entity_poly.pdbx_seq_one_letter_code
_entity_poly.pdbx_strand_id
1 'polypeptide(L)'
;MGYIGNRRSERSQFAIESGLVTKSQLKAWQKRAVESGAVRPCEWHHTGKYFNKTNYFDLTDFEELNPKDFPPNSKKKEEKETWYVLVSAEWGGTKKHRKILGADVKVTNKITERQRTANKYFLYGGYIKEFDTEAEANQFAKIAELED
;
A
#
# COMPACT_ATOMS: atom_id res chain seq x y z
N MET A 1 27.39 -23.22 -26.06
CA MET A 1 27.41 -22.32 -24.89
C MET A 1 27.32 -23.18 -23.66
N GLY A 2 28.37 -23.19 -22.83
CA GLY A 2 28.36 -23.99 -21.61
C GLY A 2 27.54 -23.31 -20.51
N TYR A 3 27.08 -24.15 -19.59
CA TYR A 3 26.37 -23.74 -18.40
C TYR A 3 27.24 -24.06 -17.19
N ILE A 4 27.24 -23.16 -16.21
CA ILE A 4 27.83 -23.41 -14.91
C ILE A 4 26.73 -24.02 -14.03
N GLY A 5 26.71 -25.35 -13.99
CA GLY A 5 25.64 -26.13 -13.36
C GLY A 5 24.29 -25.98 -14.07
N ASN A 6 23.18 -26.28 -13.37
CA ASN A 6 21.83 -26.29 -13.98
C ASN A 6 21.10 -24.93 -13.97
N ARG A 7 21.74 -23.85 -13.51
CA ARG A 7 21.03 -22.59 -13.19
C ARG A 7 21.56 -21.34 -13.90
N ARG A 8 22.81 -21.34 -14.41
CA ARG A 8 23.45 -20.13 -14.93
C ARG A 8 24.32 -20.44 -16.14
N SER A 9 24.30 -19.57 -17.15
CA SER A 9 25.19 -19.68 -18.30
C SER A 9 26.60 -19.16 -17.97
N GLU A 10 27.62 -19.67 -18.65
CA GLU A 10 29.00 -19.17 -18.51
C GLU A 10 29.10 -17.67 -18.81
N ARG A 11 28.36 -17.18 -19.81
CA ARG A 11 28.29 -15.75 -20.15
C ARG A 11 27.73 -14.89 -19.02
N SER A 12 26.66 -15.36 -18.37
CA SER A 12 26.07 -14.68 -17.22
C SER A 12 27.04 -14.60 -16.04
N GLN A 13 27.90 -15.60 -15.88
CA GLN A 13 28.95 -15.57 -14.87
C GLN A 13 30.07 -14.59 -15.26
N PHE A 14 30.49 -14.60 -16.53
CA PHE A 14 31.48 -13.65 -17.05
C PHE A 14 31.02 -12.19 -16.93
N ALA A 15 29.73 -11.91 -17.14
CA ALA A 15 29.14 -10.58 -16.92
C ALA A 15 29.30 -10.12 -15.46
N ILE A 16 29.13 -11.02 -14.49
CA ILE A 16 29.35 -10.71 -13.07
C ILE A 16 30.84 -10.49 -12.77
N GLU A 17 31.70 -11.34 -13.32
CA GLU A 17 33.16 -11.26 -13.13
C GLU A 17 33.77 -10.00 -13.78
N SER A 18 33.16 -9.50 -14.85
CA SER A 18 33.49 -8.22 -15.48
C SER A 18 32.91 -7.00 -14.74
N GLY A 19 32.20 -7.21 -13.64
CA GLY A 19 31.71 -6.14 -12.77
C GLY A 19 30.29 -5.65 -13.09
N LEU A 20 29.59 -6.25 -14.04
CA LEU A 20 28.20 -5.88 -14.34
C LEU A 20 27.27 -6.34 -13.22
N VAL A 21 26.28 -5.50 -12.93
CA VAL A 21 25.35 -5.73 -11.83
C VAL A 21 23.92 -5.87 -12.33
N THR A 22 23.13 -6.65 -11.60
CA THR A 22 21.70 -6.83 -11.88
C THR A 22 20.88 -5.70 -11.27
N LYS A 23 19.65 -5.49 -11.78
CA LYS A 23 18.75 -4.43 -11.28
C LYS A 23 18.57 -4.46 -9.75
N SER A 24 18.58 -5.63 -9.10
CA SER A 24 18.42 -5.74 -7.65
C SER A 24 19.56 -5.07 -6.86
N GLN A 25 20.79 -5.11 -7.39
CA GLN A 25 22.01 -4.56 -6.79
C GLN A 25 22.14 -3.04 -6.97
N LEU A 26 21.38 -2.43 -7.87
CA LEU A 26 21.36 -0.98 -8.08
C LEU A 26 20.75 -0.22 -6.89
N LYS A 27 21.25 1.00 -6.64
CA LYS A 27 20.68 1.95 -5.67
C LYS A 27 19.26 2.36 -6.10
N ALA A 28 18.47 2.87 -5.15
CA ALA A 28 17.08 3.22 -5.41
C ALA A 28 16.89 4.26 -6.54
N TRP A 29 17.79 5.25 -6.65
CA TRP A 29 17.72 6.24 -7.74
C TRP A 29 18.19 5.66 -9.09
N GLN A 30 19.18 4.78 -9.10
CA GLN A 30 19.63 4.08 -10.31
C GLN A 30 18.53 3.17 -10.89
N LYS A 31 17.78 2.48 -10.03
CA LYS A 31 16.59 1.71 -10.44
C LYS A 31 15.56 2.59 -11.14
N ARG A 32 15.35 3.81 -10.64
CA ARG A 32 14.46 4.80 -11.24
C ARG A 32 15.01 5.35 -12.56
N ALA A 33 16.31 5.57 -12.66
CA ALA A 33 16.95 5.95 -13.92
C ALA A 33 16.73 4.89 -15.02
N VAL A 34 16.90 3.60 -14.69
CA VAL A 34 16.57 2.50 -15.61
C VAL A 34 15.08 2.50 -15.98
N GLU A 35 14.18 2.70 -15.01
CA GLU A 35 12.73 2.73 -15.25
C GLU A 35 12.29 3.91 -16.12
N SER A 36 12.95 5.05 -15.98
CA SER A 36 12.74 6.23 -16.85
C SER A 36 13.33 6.07 -18.25
N GLY A 37 14.13 5.03 -18.49
CA GLY A 37 14.81 4.77 -19.75
C GLY A 37 16.13 5.53 -19.95
N ALA A 38 16.64 6.22 -18.91
CA ALA A 38 17.90 6.96 -18.96
C ALA A 38 19.13 6.03 -19.07
N VAL A 39 19.06 4.83 -18.48
CA VAL A 39 20.09 3.79 -18.62
C VAL A 39 19.49 2.52 -19.19
N ARG A 40 20.12 1.97 -20.22
CA ARG A 40 19.75 0.71 -20.85
C ARG A 40 20.67 -0.41 -20.36
N PRO A 41 20.19 -1.66 -20.30
CA PRO A 41 21.06 -2.77 -19.97
C PRO A 41 22.07 -3.04 -21.08
N CYS A 42 23.31 -3.26 -20.71
CA CYS A 42 24.40 -3.57 -21.64
C CYS A 42 24.29 -5.02 -22.13
N GLU A 43 23.87 -5.92 -21.24
CA GLU A 43 23.71 -7.34 -21.54
C GLU A 43 22.45 -7.91 -20.89
N TRP A 44 21.90 -8.95 -21.51
CA TRP A 44 20.78 -9.69 -20.95
C TRP A 44 20.99 -11.18 -21.13
N HIS A 45 20.59 -11.95 -20.13
CA HIS A 45 20.67 -13.40 -20.16
C HIS A 45 19.32 -14.02 -19.81
N HIS A 46 18.97 -15.09 -20.51
CA HIS A 46 17.84 -15.92 -20.13
C HIS A 46 18.09 -16.54 -18.75
N THR A 47 17.09 -16.47 -17.89
CA THR A 47 17.15 -17.06 -16.55
C THR A 47 15.95 -17.96 -16.31
N GLY A 48 16.19 -19.28 -16.27
CA GLY A 48 15.16 -20.27 -15.99
C GLY A 48 14.11 -20.42 -17.11
N LYS A 49 12.86 -19.99 -16.85
CA LYS A 49 11.71 -20.21 -17.74
C LYS A 49 11.87 -19.41 -19.05
N TYR A 50 11.35 -19.96 -20.16
CA TYR A 50 11.56 -19.50 -21.55
C TYR A 50 11.43 -17.98 -21.81
N PHE A 51 10.64 -17.26 -21.01
CA PHE A 51 10.39 -15.81 -21.17
C PHE A 51 11.09 -14.91 -20.15
N ASN A 52 11.75 -15.48 -19.14
CA ASN A 52 12.41 -14.70 -18.11
C ASN A 52 13.81 -14.30 -18.58
N LYS A 53 14.11 -13.00 -18.43
CA LYS A 53 15.43 -12.43 -18.71
C LYS A 53 15.92 -11.62 -17.52
N THR A 54 17.21 -11.73 -17.28
CA THR A 54 17.93 -10.89 -16.32
C THR A 54 18.79 -9.90 -17.08
N ASN A 55 18.56 -8.63 -16.80
CA ASN A 55 19.29 -7.51 -17.36
C ASN A 55 20.49 -7.17 -16.47
N TYR A 56 21.62 -6.90 -17.10
CA TYR A 56 22.88 -6.49 -16.50
C TYR A 56 23.19 -5.05 -16.91
N PHE A 57 23.74 -4.30 -15.96
CA PHE A 57 24.01 -2.87 -16.08
C PHE A 57 25.45 -2.59 -15.67
N ASP A 58 26.11 -1.69 -16.39
CA ASP A 58 27.38 -1.12 -15.97
C ASP A 58 27.11 0.03 -14.98
N LEU A 59 27.94 0.14 -13.95
CA LEU A 59 27.85 1.24 -12.98
C LEU A 59 28.39 2.55 -13.55
N THR A 60 29.30 2.49 -14.53
CA THR A 60 29.86 3.67 -15.19
C THR A 60 28.79 4.49 -15.93
N ASP A 61 27.80 3.83 -16.53
CA ASP A 61 26.64 4.46 -17.18
C ASP A 61 25.81 5.35 -16.23
N PHE A 62 25.97 5.20 -14.91
CA PHE A 62 25.29 6.02 -13.91
C PHE A 62 26.14 7.18 -13.39
N GLU A 63 27.45 7.24 -13.67
CA GLU A 63 28.35 8.26 -13.12
C GLU A 63 28.06 9.64 -13.71
N GLU A 64 27.64 9.70 -14.97
CA GLU A 64 27.26 10.95 -15.65
C GLU A 64 25.85 11.44 -15.28
N LEU A 65 25.06 10.61 -14.60
CA LEU A 65 23.69 10.93 -14.24
C LEU A 65 23.59 11.58 -12.86
N ASN A 66 22.76 12.62 -12.78
CA ASN A 66 22.50 13.28 -11.51
C ASN A 66 21.35 12.56 -10.75
N PRO A 67 21.58 12.08 -9.51
CA PRO A 67 20.56 11.40 -8.72
C PRO A 67 19.30 12.24 -8.46
N LYS A 68 19.40 13.58 -8.52
CA LYS A 68 18.29 14.50 -8.30
C LYS A 68 17.23 14.46 -9.41
N ASP A 69 17.63 14.07 -10.63
CA ASP A 69 16.72 13.99 -11.78
C ASP A 69 15.79 12.76 -11.71
N PHE A 70 16.07 11.85 -10.78
CA PHE A 70 15.29 10.63 -10.55
C PHE A 70 14.67 10.64 -9.15
N PRO A 71 13.74 11.57 -8.84
CA PRO A 71 13.09 11.67 -7.53
C PRO A 71 12.17 10.48 -7.25
N PRO A 72 11.77 10.24 -5.99
CA PRO A 72 10.94 9.08 -5.68
C PRO A 72 9.58 9.30 -6.29
N ASN A 73 8.98 8.26 -6.87
CA ASN A 73 7.56 8.31 -7.20
C ASN A 73 6.80 8.38 -5.87
N SER A 74 6.53 9.59 -5.39
CA SER A 74 5.52 9.80 -4.37
C SER A 74 4.21 9.41 -5.02
N LYS A 75 3.76 8.18 -4.77
CA LYS A 75 2.37 7.83 -5.03
C LYS A 75 1.55 8.80 -4.19
N LYS A 76 0.98 9.84 -4.81
CA LYS A 76 -0.14 10.55 -4.23
C LYS A 76 -1.18 9.47 -4.05
N LYS A 77 -1.35 8.97 -2.82
CA LYS A 77 -2.54 8.20 -2.48
C LYS A 77 -3.67 9.16 -2.79
N GLU A 78 -4.51 8.81 -3.76
CA GLU A 78 -5.83 9.41 -3.84
C GLU A 78 -6.52 8.99 -2.54
N GLU A 79 -6.44 9.86 -1.53
CA GLU A 79 -7.20 9.73 -0.30
C GLU A 79 -8.66 9.97 -0.71
N LYS A 80 -9.35 8.92 -1.14
CA LYS A 80 -10.81 8.95 -1.17
C LYS A 80 -11.23 9.15 0.28
N GLU A 81 -11.83 10.30 0.57
CA GLU A 81 -12.33 10.61 1.90
C GLU A 81 -13.53 9.71 2.18
N THR A 82 -13.32 8.63 2.93
CA THR A 82 -14.41 7.79 3.41
C THR A 82 -15.01 8.41 4.67
N TRP A 83 -16.33 8.52 4.69
CA TRP A 83 -17.11 8.99 5.83
C TRP A 83 -17.69 7.81 6.60
N TYR A 84 -17.74 7.95 7.92
CA TYR A 84 -18.18 6.93 8.85
C TYR A 84 -19.33 7.47 9.70
N VAL A 85 -20.40 6.70 9.81
CA VAL A 85 -21.45 6.92 10.80
C VAL A 85 -21.28 5.88 11.90
N LEU A 86 -21.02 6.36 13.10
CA LEU A 86 -20.80 5.58 14.32
C LEU A 86 -22.08 5.63 15.15
N VAL A 87 -22.75 4.49 15.32
CA VAL A 87 -24.00 4.38 16.08
C VAL A 87 -23.72 3.56 17.33
N SER A 88 -23.96 4.11 18.51
CA SER A 88 -23.80 3.40 19.78
C SER A 88 -24.95 3.67 20.72
N ALA A 89 -25.23 2.74 21.63
CA ALA A 89 -26.30 2.93 22.62
C ALA A 89 -25.99 4.08 23.59
N GLU A 90 -26.96 4.98 23.77
CA GLU A 90 -26.95 5.97 24.83
C GLU A 90 -27.40 5.31 26.14
N TRP A 91 -26.52 5.30 27.14
CA TRP A 91 -26.75 4.62 28.40
C TRP A 91 -27.23 5.58 29.49
N GLY A 92 -28.33 5.22 30.13
CA GLY A 92 -28.84 5.88 31.33
C GLY A 92 -29.12 4.93 32.49
N GLY A 93 -29.77 5.46 33.52
CA GLY A 93 -30.08 4.72 34.75
C GLY A 93 -28.91 4.69 35.73
N THR A 94 -29.03 3.83 36.75
CA THR A 94 -27.99 3.68 37.77
C THR A 94 -26.96 2.65 37.35
N LYS A 95 -25.75 2.69 37.92
CA LYS A 95 -24.67 1.74 37.60
C LYS A 95 -25.10 0.27 37.68
N LYS A 96 -26.00 -0.07 38.63
CA LYS A 96 -26.54 -1.43 38.81
C LYS A 96 -27.70 -1.77 37.87
N HIS A 97 -28.43 -0.76 37.39
CA HIS A 97 -29.61 -0.92 36.54
C HIS A 97 -29.48 0.01 35.33
N ARG A 98 -28.52 -0.32 34.47
CA ARG A 98 -28.29 0.39 33.22
C ARG A 98 -29.43 0.11 32.25
N LYS A 99 -29.87 1.14 31.55
CA LYS A 99 -30.87 1.06 30.50
C LYS A 99 -30.40 1.83 29.29
N ILE A 100 -30.75 1.36 28.11
CA ILE A 100 -30.56 2.10 26.87
C ILE A 100 -31.69 3.12 26.80
N LEU A 101 -31.34 4.39 26.64
CA LEU A 101 -32.30 5.50 26.51
C LEU A 101 -32.54 5.88 25.04
N GLY A 102 -31.58 5.61 24.18
CA GLY A 102 -31.61 5.96 22.76
C GLY A 102 -30.31 5.59 22.06
N ALA A 103 -30.06 6.21 20.91
CA ALA A 103 -28.87 6.05 20.10
C ALA A 103 -28.03 7.33 20.10
N ASP A 104 -26.74 7.20 20.36
CA ASP A 104 -25.71 8.23 20.15
C ASP A 104 -25.08 8.00 18.77
N VAL A 105 -25.27 8.97 17.86
CA VAL A 105 -24.86 8.90 16.46
C VAL A 105 -23.80 9.97 16.18
N LYS A 106 -22.66 9.55 15.61
CA LYS A 106 -21.55 10.45 15.27
C LYS A 106 -21.06 10.23 13.85
N VAL A 107 -20.93 11.32 13.10
CA VAL A 107 -20.36 11.32 11.74
C VAL A 107 -18.89 11.76 11.79
N THR A 108 -17.97 10.99 11.20
CA THR A 108 -16.55 11.35 11.10
C THR A 108 -15.92 10.86 9.80
N ASN A 109 -14.92 11.56 9.27
CA ASN A 109 -14.09 11.09 8.14
C ASN A 109 -12.82 10.34 8.57
N LYS A 110 -12.64 10.17 9.89
CA LYS A 110 -11.48 9.53 10.50
C LYS A 110 -11.93 8.63 11.63
N ILE A 111 -11.45 7.40 11.61
CA ILE A 111 -11.66 6.42 12.67
C ILE A 111 -10.35 5.69 12.99
N THR A 112 -10.07 5.49 14.27
CA THR A 112 -8.91 4.72 14.73
C THR A 112 -9.23 3.23 14.80
N GLU A 113 -8.23 2.36 14.70
CA GLU A 113 -8.40 0.90 14.81
C GLU A 113 -9.02 0.48 16.16
N ARG A 114 -8.68 1.21 17.24
CA ARG A 114 -9.30 1.03 18.55
C ARG A 114 -10.79 1.37 18.55
N GLN A 115 -11.22 2.39 17.81
CA GLN A 115 -12.65 2.70 17.68
C GLN A 115 -13.36 1.66 16.82
N ARG A 116 -12.72 1.17 15.76
CA ARG A 116 -13.27 0.12 14.88
C ARG A 116 -13.56 -1.19 15.60
N THR A 117 -12.91 -1.46 16.74
CA THR A 117 -13.09 -2.72 17.50
C THR A 117 -13.78 -2.48 18.85
N ALA A 118 -14.25 -1.26 19.12
CA ALA A 118 -14.87 -0.94 20.39
C ALA A 118 -16.24 -1.62 20.51
N ASN A 119 -16.44 -2.39 21.59
CA ASN A 119 -17.67 -3.13 21.87
C ASN A 119 -18.97 -2.31 21.73
N LYS A 120 -18.93 -1.00 21.97
CA LYS A 120 -20.11 -0.14 21.86
C LYS A 120 -20.68 0.01 20.43
N TYR A 121 -19.94 -0.41 19.42
CA TYR A 121 -20.37 -0.44 18.01
C TYR A 121 -20.56 -1.87 17.48
N PHE A 122 -20.68 -2.86 18.37
CA PHE A 122 -20.94 -4.27 18.00
C PHE A 122 -21.92 -4.95 18.96
N LEU A 123 -21.97 -4.46 20.20
CA LEU A 123 -22.90 -4.92 21.21
C LEU A 123 -24.03 -3.91 21.35
N TYR A 124 -25.17 -4.40 21.84
CA TYR A 124 -26.31 -3.57 22.22
C TYR A 124 -26.89 -2.76 21.04
N GLY A 125 -26.88 -3.34 19.84
CA GLY A 125 -27.43 -2.74 18.62
C GLY A 125 -26.58 -1.63 17.99
N GLY A 126 -25.37 -1.37 18.50
CA GLY A 126 -24.46 -0.41 17.89
C GLY A 126 -23.75 -0.97 16.65
N TYR A 127 -23.40 -0.10 15.70
CA TYR A 127 -22.69 -0.46 14.46
C TYR A 127 -21.92 0.72 13.88
N ILE A 128 -21.11 0.43 12.85
CA ILE A 128 -20.36 1.41 12.06
C ILE A 128 -20.72 1.23 10.59
N LYS A 129 -21.08 2.32 9.91
CA LYS A 129 -21.40 2.30 8.49
C LYS A 129 -20.52 3.28 7.71
N GLU A 130 -20.02 2.83 6.56
CA GLU A 130 -19.12 3.61 5.69
C GLU A 130 -19.89 4.23 4.52
N PHE A 131 -19.47 5.43 4.10
CA PHE A 131 -20.06 6.22 3.04
C PHE A 131 -18.97 6.91 2.20
N ASP A 132 -19.28 7.14 0.93
CA ASP A 132 -18.36 7.83 0.01
C ASP A 132 -18.46 9.36 0.13
N THR A 133 -19.58 9.88 0.65
CA THR A 133 -19.81 11.33 0.79
C THR A 133 -20.31 11.71 2.18
N GLU A 134 -19.97 12.93 2.61
CA GLU A 134 -20.45 13.50 3.87
C GLU A 134 -21.97 13.67 3.89
N ALA A 135 -22.56 14.04 2.74
CA ALA A 135 -23.99 14.27 2.62
C ALA A 135 -24.79 12.99 2.86
N GLU A 136 -24.37 11.86 2.28
CA GLU A 136 -24.99 10.55 2.50
C GLU A 136 -24.84 10.10 3.96
N ALA A 137 -23.65 10.28 4.54
CA ALA A 137 -23.40 9.96 5.95
C ALA A 137 -24.33 10.77 6.88
N ASN A 138 -24.49 12.07 6.62
CA ASN A 138 -25.38 12.95 7.40
C ASN A 138 -26.87 12.63 7.20
N GLN A 139 -27.28 12.24 5.99
CA GLN A 139 -28.66 11.80 5.76
C GLN A 139 -28.96 10.50 6.51
N PHE A 140 -28.03 9.54 6.45
CA PHE A 140 -28.16 8.29 7.18
C PHE A 140 -28.17 8.52 8.70
N ALA A 141 -27.31 9.41 9.21
CA ALA A 141 -27.25 9.71 10.65
C ALA A 141 -28.57 10.21 11.24
N LYS A 142 -29.45 10.84 10.44
CA LYS A 142 -30.77 11.31 10.89
C LYS A 142 -31.79 10.19 11.09
N ILE A 143 -31.62 9.08 10.39
CA ILE A 143 -32.51 7.92 10.42
C ILE A 143 -31.86 6.71 11.11
N ALA A 144 -30.63 6.88 11.61
CA ALA A 144 -29.87 5.82 12.23
C ALA A 144 -30.42 5.51 13.62
N GLU A 145 -30.89 4.28 13.79
CA GLU A 145 -31.33 3.72 15.07
C GLU A 145 -30.46 2.52 15.43
N LEU A 146 -30.58 2.01 16.66
CA LEU A 146 -29.91 0.78 17.07
C LEU A 146 -30.50 -0.42 16.32
N GLU A 147 -29.66 -1.39 16.01
CA GLU A 147 -30.10 -2.69 15.48
C GLU A 147 -30.71 -3.55 16.60
N ASP A 148 -31.73 -4.34 16.25
CA ASP A 148 -32.44 -5.28 17.14
C ASP A 148 -31.59 -6.53 17.50
#